data_AF-A0A7C5W7V2-F1
#
_entry.id   AF-A0A7C5W7V2-F1
#
_cell.length_a   1.000
_cell.length_b   1.000
_cell.length_c   1.000
_cell.angle_alpha   90.00
_cell.angle_beta   90.00
_cell.angle_gamma   90.00
#
_symmetry.space_group_name_H-M   'P 1'
#
loop_
_entity.id
_entity.type
_entity.pdbx_description
1 polymer ?
#
loop_
_entity_poly.entity_id
_entity_poly.type
_entity_poly.pdbx_seq_one_letter_code
_entity_poly.pdbx_strand_id
1 'polypeptide(L)'
;MSNRPTLATLVFAGNFRRWRPIWLGLVLVAAAAGCECSGKKTPSRSGGYEETRSAHGWKSAAAVPGVYLINKGYDRTKSRVLIRRVVAPTRARLDFAAYDKNVLLFDPKDYAPTPPDAPASLAELDFNGALVKETLCDRLEQTPLSNRAKADPIAWLPMLEHLVEWDFEQAKGLAEVNDAVAWETWNDADVTPSYQEISRVYLHEEGGEKQLWVQVEFKPWVKFLEGVDDEDGDGFPEIYGRVRPEAVNEAVFERVAGDYTRKTLGENEIREWAFILGSYWYHSYDTYTLRPVDPEKLKEAGTVLIDDSWPDEEALAEAGRELADMPDNRPSIVIRGAPFREKIYLVLYVEGAEEE
;
A
#
# COMPACT_ATOMS: atom_id res chain seq x y z
N MET A 1 -17.92 -21.66 33.30
CA MET A 1 -18.25 -20.23 33.21
C MET A 1 -16.96 -19.45 33.36
N SER A 2 -16.32 -19.11 32.23
CA SER A 2 -15.04 -18.41 32.18
C SER A 2 -15.31 -17.06 31.53
N ASN A 3 -15.12 -15.99 32.30
CA ASN A 3 -15.25 -14.61 31.84
C ASN A 3 -14.02 -14.26 30.99
N ARG A 4 -14.22 -14.04 29.69
CA ARG A 4 -13.25 -13.30 28.86
C ARG A 4 -13.49 -11.80 29.05
N PRO A 5 -12.45 -10.97 29.23
CA PRO A 5 -12.62 -9.52 29.23
C PRO A 5 -12.86 -9.02 27.80
N THR A 6 -13.82 -8.12 27.66
CA THR A 6 -14.09 -7.36 26.45
C THR A 6 -12.93 -6.39 26.21
N LEU A 7 -12.22 -6.55 25.09
CA LEU A 7 -11.18 -5.63 24.65
C LEU A 7 -11.83 -4.32 24.21
N ALA A 8 -11.47 -3.23 24.89
CA ALA A 8 -11.77 -1.88 24.47
C ALA A 8 -10.96 -1.57 23.20
N THR A 9 -11.65 -1.17 22.15
CA THR A 9 -11.09 -0.67 20.90
C THR A 9 -10.20 0.54 21.19
N LEU A 10 -8.88 0.37 21.11
CA LEU A 10 -7.94 1.48 21.06
C LEU A 10 -7.95 2.02 19.63
N VAL A 11 -8.75 3.06 19.40
CA VAL A 11 -8.70 3.81 18.15
C VAL A 11 -7.40 4.63 18.17
N PHE A 12 -6.40 4.19 17.40
CA PHE A 12 -5.24 4.99 17.06
C PHE A 12 -5.65 6.08 16.05
N ALA A 13 -6.33 7.12 16.55
CA ALA A 13 -6.41 8.39 15.84
C ALA A 13 -5.12 9.17 16.16
N GLY A 14 -4.13 9.05 15.29
CA GLY A 14 -2.88 9.81 15.37
C GLY A 14 -3.10 11.30 15.21
N ASN A 15 -3.41 11.98 16.31
CA ASN A 15 -3.38 13.43 16.44
C ASN A 15 -2.55 13.76 17.70
N PHE A 16 -1.25 13.41 17.66
CA PHE A 16 -0.34 13.64 18.77
C PHE A 16 0.24 15.06 18.72
N ARG A 17 -0.33 15.92 19.57
CA ARG A 17 0.18 17.25 19.89
C ARG A 17 1.54 17.15 20.62
N ARG A 18 2.55 17.78 20.01
CA ARG A 18 3.71 18.52 20.58
C ARG A 18 4.26 18.06 21.93
N TRP A 19 5.39 17.36 21.89
CA TRP A 19 6.46 17.46 22.89
C TRP A 19 7.81 17.49 22.16
N ARG A 20 8.54 18.62 22.23
CA ARG A 20 9.92 18.77 21.73
C ARG A 20 10.87 18.94 22.91
N PRO A 21 11.94 18.14 23.05
CA PRO A 21 13.14 18.56 23.75
C PRO A 21 14.12 19.23 22.76
N ILE A 22 14.65 20.39 23.16
CA ILE A 22 15.64 21.18 22.41
C ILE A 22 17.03 20.62 22.71
N TRP A 23 17.78 20.23 21.66
CA TRP A 23 19.22 20.02 21.74
C TRP A 23 19.93 20.93 20.73
N LEU A 24 20.82 21.78 21.23
CA LEU A 24 21.71 22.65 20.45
C LEU A 24 23.04 21.92 20.26
N GLY A 25 23.45 21.69 19.02
CA GLY A 25 24.76 21.14 18.66
C GLY A 25 25.30 21.85 17.42
N LEU A 26 26.51 22.39 17.51
CA LEU A 26 27.15 23.34 16.61
C LEU A 26 28.25 22.61 15.82
N VAL A 27 28.21 22.58 14.48
CA VAL A 27 29.29 22.02 13.64
C VAL A 27 29.56 22.85 12.38
N LEU A 28 30.85 22.96 12.08
CA LEU A 28 31.50 23.75 11.04
C LEU A 28 31.20 23.27 9.60
N VAL A 29 31.15 24.25 8.68
CA VAL A 29 31.07 24.06 7.22
C VAL A 29 32.47 24.03 6.61
N ALA A 30 32.75 23.04 5.75
CA ALA A 30 33.85 23.04 4.80
C ALA A 30 33.29 22.83 3.38
N ALA A 31 33.63 23.73 2.46
CA ALA A 31 33.18 23.72 1.07
C ALA A 31 34.14 22.97 0.15
N ALA A 32 33.61 22.19 -0.79
CA ALA A 32 34.34 21.71 -1.97
C ALA A 32 33.42 21.70 -3.19
N ALA A 33 33.97 22.07 -4.34
CA ALA A 33 33.28 22.39 -5.57
C ALA A 33 33.27 21.26 -6.60
N GLY A 34 32.11 21.07 -7.25
CA GLY A 34 31.95 21.00 -8.71
C GLY A 34 32.17 19.66 -9.45
N CYS A 35 31.13 19.19 -10.15
CA CYS A 35 31.15 18.99 -11.61
C CYS A 35 29.77 18.56 -12.15
N GLU A 36 29.28 19.29 -13.16
CA GLU A 36 28.09 18.97 -13.96
C GLU A 36 28.40 17.87 -15.00
N CYS A 37 27.51 16.88 -15.14
CA CYS A 37 27.41 16.07 -16.36
C CYS A 37 25.93 15.89 -16.74
N SER A 38 25.54 16.65 -17.78
CA SER A 38 24.27 16.59 -18.48
C SER A 38 24.21 15.37 -19.41
N GLY A 39 23.18 14.55 -19.25
CA GLY A 39 22.92 13.41 -20.13
C GLY A 39 21.45 13.00 -20.12
N LYS A 40 20.59 13.76 -20.81
CA LYS A 40 19.18 13.39 -21.03
C LYS A 40 19.09 12.15 -21.92
N LYS A 41 18.69 11.02 -21.34
CA LYS A 41 18.04 9.91 -22.05
C LYS A 41 16.62 9.80 -21.52
N THR A 42 15.63 10.08 -22.36
CA THR A 42 14.23 9.72 -22.12
C THR A 42 14.04 8.22 -22.39
N PRO A 43 13.70 7.39 -21.39
CA PRO A 43 13.27 6.02 -21.64
C PRO A 43 11.86 6.02 -22.23
N SER A 44 11.71 5.27 -23.31
CA SER A 44 10.43 4.91 -23.92
C SER A 44 9.62 4.04 -22.96
N ARG A 45 8.42 4.52 -22.66
CA ARG A 45 7.35 3.93 -21.82
C ARG A 45 6.85 2.58 -22.37
N SER A 46 6.31 1.76 -21.47
CA SER A 46 5.68 0.42 -21.64
C SER A 46 6.59 -0.80 -21.43
N GLY A 47 6.85 -1.12 -20.15
CA GLY A 47 7.04 -2.51 -19.75
C GLY A 47 5.79 -3.29 -20.16
N GLY A 48 5.94 -4.24 -21.08
CA GLY A 48 4.82 -5.02 -21.58
C GLY A 48 4.31 -5.96 -20.49
N TYR A 49 3.25 -5.56 -19.79
CA TYR A 49 2.52 -6.47 -18.93
C TYR A 49 1.98 -7.62 -19.79
N GLU A 50 2.28 -8.86 -19.40
CA GLU A 50 1.73 -10.05 -20.06
C GLU A 50 0.20 -10.04 -19.88
N GLU A 51 -0.53 -9.98 -21.00
CA GLU A 51 -1.99 -9.91 -20.98
C GLU A 51 -2.54 -11.28 -20.54
N THR A 52 -3.10 -11.36 -19.34
CA THR A 52 -3.73 -12.59 -18.84
C THR A 52 -5.22 -12.57 -19.16
N ARG A 53 -5.79 -13.76 -19.44
CA ARG A 53 -7.24 -13.95 -19.61
C ARG A 53 -7.87 -14.58 -18.39
N SER A 54 -9.00 -14.05 -17.93
CA SER A 54 -9.80 -14.69 -16.88
C SER A 54 -10.54 -15.93 -17.40
N ALA A 55 -11.05 -16.76 -16.47
CA ALA A 55 -12.00 -17.84 -16.82
C ALA A 55 -13.25 -17.28 -17.54
N HIS A 56 -13.54 -16.01 -17.30
CA HIS A 56 -14.65 -15.24 -17.87
C HIS A 56 -14.23 -14.41 -19.12
N GLY A 57 -12.99 -14.56 -19.60
CA GLY A 57 -12.50 -13.95 -20.84
C GLY A 57 -11.96 -12.51 -20.74
N TRP A 58 -11.79 -11.94 -19.56
CA TRP A 58 -11.35 -10.55 -19.38
C TRP A 58 -9.87 -10.38 -19.70
N LYS A 59 -9.52 -9.23 -20.26
CA LYS A 59 -8.12 -8.81 -20.47
C LYS A 59 -7.67 -8.01 -19.26
N SER A 60 -6.58 -8.42 -18.64
CA SER A 60 -5.99 -7.69 -17.52
C SER A 60 -4.47 -7.61 -17.64
N ALA A 61 -3.89 -6.52 -17.11
CA ALA A 61 -2.45 -6.41 -16.91
C ALA A 61 -2.12 -6.97 -15.52
N ALA A 62 -1.13 -7.86 -15.44
CA ALA A 62 -0.67 -8.38 -14.15
C ALA A 62 -0.08 -7.24 -13.30
N ALA A 63 -0.67 -6.94 -12.14
CA ALA A 63 0.01 -6.14 -11.13
C ALA A 63 1.01 -7.04 -10.40
N VAL A 64 0.52 -8.18 -9.91
CA VAL A 64 1.29 -9.30 -9.33
C VAL A 64 0.54 -10.61 -9.61
N PRO A 65 1.16 -11.80 -9.51
CA PRO A 65 0.45 -13.08 -9.61
C PRO A 65 -0.72 -13.15 -8.63
N GLY A 66 -1.94 -13.22 -9.17
CA GLY A 66 -3.18 -13.30 -8.38
C GLY A 66 -3.89 -11.97 -8.16
N VAL A 67 -3.28 -10.82 -8.49
CA VAL A 67 -3.96 -9.51 -8.50
C VAL A 67 -3.69 -8.80 -9.82
N TYR A 68 -4.76 -8.50 -10.56
CA TYR A 68 -4.67 -7.98 -11.91
C TYR A 68 -5.44 -6.68 -12.06
N LEU A 69 -4.86 -5.69 -12.72
CA LEU A 69 -5.52 -4.44 -13.06
C LEU A 69 -6.43 -4.65 -14.28
N ILE A 70 -7.69 -4.20 -14.17
CA ILE A 70 -8.69 -4.31 -15.23
C ILE A 70 -8.78 -3.04 -16.08
N ASN A 71 -8.99 -1.88 -15.45
CA ASN A 71 -9.19 -0.63 -16.21
C ASN A 71 -7.86 -0.11 -16.78
N LYS A 72 -7.80 0.04 -18.11
CA LYS A 72 -6.57 0.38 -18.81
C LYS A 72 -6.23 1.85 -18.61
N GLY A 73 -4.94 2.14 -18.47
CA GLY A 73 -4.46 3.50 -18.31
C GLY A 73 -4.80 4.12 -16.95
N TYR A 74 -5.11 3.28 -15.95
CA TYR A 74 -5.18 3.70 -14.56
C TYR A 74 -3.93 4.50 -14.16
N ASP A 75 -4.15 5.63 -13.53
CA ASP A 75 -3.12 6.55 -13.03
C ASP A 75 -3.48 6.89 -11.57
N ARG A 76 -2.70 6.41 -10.60
CA ARG A 76 -2.99 6.59 -9.17
C ARG A 76 -3.07 8.05 -8.72
N THR A 77 -2.63 8.99 -9.54
CA THR A 77 -2.68 10.43 -9.26
C THR A 77 -3.88 11.15 -9.90
N LYS A 78 -4.60 10.51 -10.82
CA LYS A 78 -5.66 11.17 -11.62
C LYS A 78 -6.94 10.36 -11.78
N SER A 79 -6.86 9.04 -11.70
CA SER A 79 -8.02 8.17 -11.88
C SER A 79 -9.03 8.34 -10.74
N ARG A 80 -10.28 8.04 -11.03
CA ARG A 80 -11.36 7.99 -10.03
C ARG A 80 -11.74 6.56 -9.66
N VAL A 81 -11.31 5.58 -10.43
CA VAL A 81 -11.65 4.19 -10.23
C VAL A 81 -10.40 3.32 -10.32
N LEU A 82 -10.21 2.49 -9.31
CA LEU A 82 -9.30 1.35 -9.37
C LEU A 82 -10.14 0.07 -9.51
N ILE A 83 -10.03 -0.61 -10.66
CA ILE A 83 -10.71 -1.90 -10.89
C ILE A 83 -9.67 -3.01 -10.90
N ARG A 84 -9.78 -3.96 -9.97
CA ARG A 84 -8.88 -5.11 -9.88
C ARG A 84 -9.60 -6.43 -9.83
N ARG A 85 -8.93 -7.46 -10.33
CA ARG A 85 -9.31 -8.87 -10.20
C ARG A 85 -8.38 -9.55 -9.21
N VAL A 86 -8.94 -10.28 -8.26
CA VAL A 86 -8.21 -11.09 -7.28
C VAL A 86 -8.53 -12.56 -7.50
N VAL A 87 -7.50 -13.38 -7.69
CA VAL A 87 -7.61 -14.83 -7.89
C VAL A 87 -6.99 -15.55 -6.69
N ALA A 88 -7.68 -16.58 -6.17
CA ALA A 88 -7.31 -17.31 -4.96
C ALA A 88 -7.13 -16.34 -3.78
N PRO A 89 -8.26 -15.86 -3.21
CA PRO A 89 -8.31 -14.65 -2.40
C PRO A 89 -7.78 -14.89 -1.01
N THR A 90 -6.47 -14.81 -0.86
CA THR A 90 -5.84 -14.77 0.46
C THR A 90 -5.95 -13.36 1.03
N ARG A 91 -5.82 -13.24 2.36
CA ARG A 91 -5.83 -11.93 3.02
C ARG A 91 -4.79 -10.99 2.40
N ALA A 92 -3.55 -11.47 2.20
CA ALA A 92 -2.48 -10.70 1.58
C ALA A 92 -2.84 -10.17 0.19
N ARG A 93 -3.54 -10.96 -0.66
CA ARG A 93 -3.92 -10.52 -2.01
C ARG A 93 -5.04 -9.49 -2.02
N LEU A 94 -6.03 -9.64 -1.12
CA LEU A 94 -7.09 -8.64 -0.97
C LEU A 94 -6.52 -7.33 -0.44
N ASP A 95 -5.66 -7.40 0.57
CA ASP A 95 -4.96 -6.25 1.14
C ASP A 95 -4.07 -5.57 0.08
N PHE A 96 -3.30 -6.34 -0.70
CA PHE A 96 -2.52 -5.81 -1.82
C PHE A 96 -3.42 -5.15 -2.87
N ALA A 97 -4.52 -5.80 -3.26
CA ALA A 97 -5.48 -5.24 -4.21
C ALA A 97 -6.13 -3.94 -3.73
N ALA A 98 -6.29 -3.76 -2.42
CA ALA A 98 -6.85 -2.56 -1.82
C ALA A 98 -5.84 -1.44 -1.59
N TYR A 99 -4.60 -1.74 -1.18
CA TYR A 99 -3.65 -0.71 -0.76
C TYR A 99 -2.67 -0.30 -1.86
N ASP A 100 -2.16 -1.26 -2.64
CA ASP A 100 -1.12 -0.99 -3.63
C ASP A 100 -1.62 0.04 -4.66
N LYS A 101 -0.94 1.18 -4.76
CA LYS A 101 -1.23 2.24 -5.75
C LYS A 101 -2.70 2.68 -5.81
N ASN A 102 -3.45 2.61 -4.71
CA ASN A 102 -4.86 2.98 -4.71
C ASN A 102 -5.03 4.51 -4.63
N VAL A 103 -5.69 5.09 -5.64
CA VAL A 103 -5.95 6.53 -5.73
C VAL A 103 -6.79 7.07 -4.58
N LEU A 104 -7.59 6.22 -3.92
CA LEU A 104 -8.33 6.60 -2.72
C LEU A 104 -7.40 6.97 -1.56
N LEU A 105 -6.18 6.41 -1.53
CA LEU A 105 -5.18 6.62 -0.48
C LEU A 105 -4.18 7.74 -0.83
N PHE A 106 -4.23 8.29 -2.05
CA PHE A 106 -3.31 9.32 -2.50
C PHE A 106 -3.77 10.72 -2.08
N ASP A 107 -2.96 11.44 -1.31
CA ASP A 107 -3.15 12.88 -1.07
C ASP A 107 -2.58 13.69 -2.27
N PRO A 108 -3.43 14.36 -3.08
CA PRO A 108 -2.98 15.13 -4.22
C PRO A 108 -2.29 16.44 -3.83
N LYS A 109 -2.27 16.79 -2.54
CA LYS A 109 -1.64 18.01 -2.08
C LYS A 109 -0.13 17.96 -2.30
N ASP A 110 0.34 18.93 -3.06
CA ASP A 110 1.75 19.22 -3.22
C ASP A 110 2.27 20.03 -2.03
N TYR A 111 3.45 19.68 -1.54
CA TYR A 111 4.15 20.38 -0.47
C TYR A 111 5.44 20.94 -1.03
N ALA A 112 5.85 22.11 -0.55
CA ALA A 112 7.14 22.70 -0.88
C ALA A 112 8.11 22.41 0.26
N PRO A 113 8.76 21.22 0.29
CA PRO A 113 9.67 20.87 1.37
C PRO A 113 10.86 21.82 1.39
N THR A 114 11.35 22.13 2.58
CA THR A 114 12.67 22.73 2.74
C THR A 114 13.70 21.61 2.59
N PRO A 115 14.52 21.61 1.52
CA PRO A 115 15.52 20.56 1.36
C PRO A 115 16.55 20.62 2.49
N PRO A 116 17.16 19.48 2.87
CA PRO A 116 18.25 19.47 3.82
C PRO A 116 19.47 20.26 3.30
N ASP A 117 20.33 20.74 4.21
CA ASP A 117 21.53 21.53 3.87
C ASP A 117 22.51 20.78 2.95
N ALA A 118 22.52 19.46 3.02
CA ALA A 118 23.23 18.57 2.11
C ALA A 118 22.22 17.60 1.47
N PRO A 119 22.31 17.31 0.15
CA PRO A 119 21.49 16.30 -0.49
C PRO A 119 21.64 14.95 0.24
N ALA A 120 20.50 14.31 0.53
CA ALA A 120 20.52 12.98 1.10
C ALA A 120 20.74 11.96 -0.02
N SER A 121 21.80 11.17 0.09
CA SER A 121 22.12 10.12 -0.88
C SER A 121 21.46 8.80 -0.49
N LEU A 122 21.18 7.93 -1.46
CA LEU A 122 20.69 6.56 -1.23
C LEU A 122 21.45 5.82 -0.12
N ALA A 123 22.76 5.99 -0.06
CA ALA A 123 23.62 5.31 0.92
C ALA A 123 23.40 5.76 2.37
N GLU A 124 22.65 6.85 2.60
CA GLU A 124 22.40 7.44 3.92
C GLU A 124 20.94 7.22 4.39
N LEU A 125 20.08 6.60 3.57
CA LEU A 125 18.65 6.41 3.83
C LEU A 125 18.36 5.14 4.66
N ASP A 126 19.12 4.90 5.74
CA ASP A 126 18.89 3.73 6.60
C ASP A 126 17.77 3.93 7.64
N PHE A 127 17.21 5.14 7.70
CA PHE A 127 16.10 5.57 8.56
C PHE A 127 16.35 5.25 10.03
N ASN A 128 17.45 5.77 10.58
CA ASN A 128 17.85 5.52 11.96
C ASN A 128 18.03 4.01 12.26
N GLY A 129 18.64 3.31 11.30
CA GLY A 129 18.88 1.86 11.38
C GLY A 129 17.61 1.00 11.31
N ALA A 130 16.51 1.51 10.75
CA ALA A 130 15.35 0.67 10.43
C ALA A 130 15.67 -0.32 9.32
N LEU A 131 16.50 0.10 8.37
CA LEU A 131 16.99 -0.71 7.27
C LEU A 131 18.50 -0.98 7.42
N VAL A 132 18.96 -2.11 6.91
CA VAL A 132 20.39 -2.45 6.87
C VAL A 132 21.06 -1.62 5.78
N LYS A 133 21.91 -0.68 6.18
CA LYS A 133 22.53 0.34 5.32
C LYS A 133 23.20 -0.23 4.07
N GLU A 134 23.92 -1.34 4.20
CA GLU A 134 24.67 -1.98 3.11
C GLU A 134 23.77 -2.69 2.09
N THR A 135 22.47 -2.81 2.38
CA THR A 135 21.49 -3.47 1.50
C THR A 135 20.65 -2.50 0.69
N LEU A 136 20.79 -1.19 0.93
CA LEU A 136 20.02 -0.16 0.25
C LEU A 136 20.36 -0.15 -1.24
N CYS A 137 19.31 -0.18 -2.05
CA CYS A 137 19.42 -0.16 -3.50
C CYS A 137 18.23 0.58 -4.13
N ASP A 138 18.44 1.11 -5.33
CA ASP A 138 17.45 1.92 -6.06
C ASP A 138 16.46 1.06 -6.84
N ARG A 139 16.81 -0.20 -7.13
CA ARG A 139 16.02 -1.07 -8.02
C ARG A 139 15.74 -2.43 -7.41
N LEU A 140 14.54 -2.96 -7.65
CA LEU A 140 14.15 -4.28 -7.16
C LEU A 140 15.08 -5.37 -7.72
N GLU A 141 15.55 -5.19 -8.96
CA GLU A 141 16.46 -6.13 -9.61
C GLU A 141 17.80 -6.29 -8.89
N GLN A 142 18.26 -5.26 -8.16
CA GLN A 142 19.52 -5.24 -7.41
C GLN A 142 19.44 -6.04 -6.09
N THR A 143 18.23 -6.32 -5.62
CA THR A 143 18.03 -7.11 -4.39
C THR A 143 18.41 -8.60 -4.60
N PRO A 144 18.84 -9.31 -3.55
CA PRO A 144 19.11 -10.75 -3.60
C PRO A 144 17.82 -11.60 -3.62
N LEU A 145 16.65 -10.96 -3.65
CA LEU A 145 15.36 -11.63 -3.68
C LEU A 145 15.28 -12.62 -4.85
N SER A 146 14.77 -13.83 -4.56
CA SER A 146 14.45 -14.78 -5.61
C SER A 146 13.36 -14.24 -6.53
N ASN A 147 13.29 -14.70 -7.78
CA ASN A 147 12.22 -14.30 -8.72
C ASN A 147 10.83 -14.56 -8.13
N ARG A 148 10.67 -15.62 -7.33
CA ARG A 148 9.41 -15.92 -6.64
C ARG A 148 9.07 -14.84 -5.61
N ALA A 149 10.04 -14.41 -4.81
CA ALA A 149 9.84 -13.36 -3.81
C ALA A 149 9.50 -12.02 -4.49
N LYS A 150 10.26 -11.64 -5.52
CA LYS A 150 10.00 -10.42 -6.32
C LYS A 150 8.59 -10.41 -6.93
N ALA A 151 8.08 -11.58 -7.30
CA ALA A 151 6.77 -11.69 -7.91
C ALA A 151 5.62 -11.59 -6.90
N ASP A 152 5.81 -11.82 -5.61
CA ASP A 152 4.71 -11.94 -4.63
C ASP A 152 4.84 -10.90 -3.50
N PRO A 153 4.84 -9.59 -3.80
CA PRO A 153 4.90 -8.56 -2.77
C PRO A 153 3.61 -8.52 -1.96
N ILE A 154 3.74 -8.04 -0.73
CA ILE A 154 2.66 -7.88 0.23
C ILE A 154 2.54 -6.39 0.55
N ALA A 155 1.31 -5.88 0.69
CA ALA A 155 1.09 -4.51 1.15
C ALA A 155 1.49 -4.39 2.62
N TRP A 156 2.44 -3.50 2.92
CA TRP A 156 3.07 -3.43 4.23
C TRP A 156 2.10 -3.05 5.35
N LEU A 157 1.38 -1.92 5.20
CA LEU A 157 0.53 -1.38 6.25
C LEU A 157 -0.55 -2.38 6.72
N PRO A 158 -1.39 -2.98 5.86
CA PRO A 158 -2.40 -3.94 6.32
C PRO A 158 -1.79 -5.23 6.88
N MET A 159 -0.61 -5.64 6.41
CA MET A 159 0.12 -6.77 7.02
C MET A 159 0.57 -6.42 8.44
N LEU A 160 1.15 -5.23 8.65
CA LEU A 160 1.58 -4.77 9.96
C LEU A 160 0.40 -4.66 10.94
N GLU A 161 -0.72 -4.08 10.49
CA GLU A 161 -1.95 -3.98 11.29
C GLU A 161 -2.46 -5.38 11.69
N HIS A 162 -2.48 -6.34 10.75
CA HIS A 162 -2.85 -7.72 11.05
C HIS A 162 -1.94 -8.37 12.10
N LEU A 163 -0.63 -8.13 12.02
CA LEU A 163 0.34 -8.67 12.98
C LEU A 163 0.20 -8.03 14.36
N VAL A 164 -0.04 -6.72 14.43
CA VAL A 164 -0.26 -5.99 15.69
C VAL A 164 -1.55 -6.46 16.38
N GLU A 165 -2.61 -6.70 15.62
CA GLU A 165 -3.86 -7.26 16.15
C GLU A 165 -3.67 -8.69 16.68
N TRP A 166 -2.86 -9.49 15.99
CA TRP A 166 -2.53 -10.85 16.40
C TRP A 166 -1.69 -10.90 17.69
N ASP A 167 -0.54 -10.23 17.69
CA ASP A 167 0.38 -10.17 18.83
C ASP A 167 1.27 -8.91 18.73
N PHE A 168 0.90 -7.87 19.48
CA PHE A 168 1.64 -6.61 19.51
C PHE A 168 3.10 -6.78 19.94
N GLU A 169 3.40 -7.63 20.93
CA GLU A 169 4.77 -7.78 21.43
C GLU A 169 5.67 -8.40 20.35
N GLN A 170 5.15 -9.34 19.58
CA GLN A 170 5.87 -9.92 18.44
C GLN A 170 6.01 -8.91 17.29
N ALA A 171 4.99 -8.10 17.02
CA ALA A 171 4.96 -7.16 15.91
C ALA A 171 5.65 -5.81 16.19
N LYS A 172 5.94 -5.50 17.46
CA LYS A 172 6.46 -4.20 17.90
C LYS A 172 7.70 -3.75 17.12
N GLY A 173 8.64 -4.67 16.86
CA GLY A 173 9.85 -4.35 16.10
C GLY A 173 9.57 -3.84 14.69
N LEU A 174 8.55 -4.38 14.01
CA LEU A 174 8.12 -3.91 12.69
C LEU A 174 7.36 -2.58 12.77
N ALA A 175 6.58 -2.36 13.84
CA ALA A 175 5.92 -1.07 14.07
C ALA A 175 6.97 0.05 14.26
N GLU A 176 8.04 -0.21 15.01
CA GLU A 176 9.16 0.71 15.16
C GLU A 176 9.91 0.98 13.85
N VAL A 177 10.00 -0.02 12.96
CA VAL A 177 10.57 0.15 11.60
C VAL A 177 9.68 1.06 10.76
N ASN A 178 8.36 0.82 10.77
CA ASN A 178 7.39 1.67 10.08
C ASN A 178 7.47 3.12 10.55
N ASP A 179 7.51 3.32 11.87
CA ASP A 179 7.61 4.63 12.48
C ASP A 179 8.92 5.32 12.10
N ALA A 180 10.05 4.63 12.18
CA ALA A 180 11.35 5.21 11.84
C ALA A 180 11.41 5.68 10.37
N VAL A 181 10.81 4.93 9.44
CA VAL A 181 10.68 5.37 8.04
C VAL A 181 9.72 6.56 7.93
N ALA A 182 8.53 6.49 8.53
CA ALA A 182 7.52 7.54 8.40
C ALA A 182 7.91 8.87 9.08
N TRP A 183 8.69 8.82 10.16
CA TRP A 183 9.10 9.98 10.95
C TRP A 183 10.40 10.65 10.50
N GLU A 184 11.09 10.14 9.48
CA GLU A 184 12.23 10.85 8.90
C GLU A 184 11.74 12.13 8.22
N THR A 185 12.02 13.28 8.85
CA THR A 185 11.51 14.59 8.44
C THR A 185 12.50 15.40 7.62
N TRP A 186 13.73 14.90 7.39
CA TRP A 186 14.76 15.60 6.61
C TRP A 186 15.13 16.99 7.17
N ASN A 187 15.00 17.15 8.49
CA ASN A 187 15.11 18.44 9.21
C ASN A 187 14.07 19.50 8.81
N ASP A 188 13.01 19.12 8.08
CA ASP A 188 11.90 20.02 7.78
C ASP A 188 10.85 19.98 8.90
N ALA A 189 10.53 21.16 9.45
CA ALA A 189 9.53 21.32 10.49
C ALA A 189 8.16 21.78 9.96
N ASP A 190 8.07 22.17 8.68
CA ASP A 190 6.91 22.81 8.07
C ASP A 190 6.01 21.81 7.35
N VAL A 191 6.53 20.64 6.98
CA VAL A 191 5.75 19.55 6.36
C VAL A 191 5.30 18.58 7.45
N THR A 192 3.97 18.43 7.57
CA THR A 192 3.35 17.54 8.58
C THR A 192 3.19 16.10 8.10
N PRO A 193 2.79 15.81 6.85
CA PRO A 193 2.73 14.44 6.36
C PRO A 193 4.13 13.82 6.25
N SER A 194 4.18 12.49 6.26
CA SER A 194 5.43 11.79 5.97
C SER A 194 5.87 12.04 4.52
N TYR A 195 7.18 12.16 4.35
CA TYR A 195 7.83 12.27 3.05
C TYR A 195 7.90 10.94 2.31
N GLN A 196 7.80 9.84 3.06
CA GLN A 196 7.92 8.48 2.59
C GLN A 196 7.05 7.55 3.40
N GLU A 197 6.82 6.37 2.85
CA GLU A 197 6.16 5.25 3.53
C GLU A 197 6.69 3.91 3.00
N ILE A 198 6.61 2.88 3.84
CA ILE A 198 6.86 1.52 3.37
C ILE A 198 5.59 1.08 2.62
N SER A 199 5.69 0.87 1.32
CA SER A 199 4.54 0.48 0.48
C SER A 199 4.40 -1.04 0.37
N ARG A 200 5.53 -1.74 0.18
CA ARG A 200 5.55 -3.20 -0.04
C ARG A 200 6.58 -3.89 0.82
N VAL A 201 6.34 -5.18 1.05
CA VAL A 201 7.28 -6.11 1.69
C VAL A 201 7.38 -7.42 0.92
N TYR A 202 8.57 -7.98 0.91
CA TYR A 202 8.96 -9.19 0.22
C TYR A 202 9.53 -10.18 1.24
N LEU A 203 9.00 -11.41 1.23
CA LEU A 203 9.53 -12.49 2.05
C LEU A 203 10.77 -13.09 1.40
N HIS A 204 11.86 -13.21 2.14
CA HIS A 204 13.09 -13.80 1.67
C HIS A 204 13.68 -14.78 2.67
N GLU A 205 14.21 -15.89 2.14
CA GLU A 205 14.98 -16.85 2.92
C GLU A 205 16.29 -17.12 2.19
N GLU A 206 17.41 -16.91 2.88
CA GLU A 206 18.74 -17.19 2.36
C GLU A 206 19.60 -17.82 3.47
N GLY A 207 20.23 -18.96 3.19
CA GLY A 207 21.09 -19.63 4.18
C GLY A 207 20.36 -20.07 5.46
N GLY A 208 19.02 -20.20 5.42
CA GLY A 208 18.18 -20.47 6.59
C GLY A 208 17.80 -19.24 7.42
N GLU A 209 18.30 -18.05 7.04
CA GLU A 209 17.89 -16.78 7.62
C GLU A 209 16.60 -16.28 6.97
N LYS A 210 15.62 -15.95 7.81
CA LYS A 210 14.35 -15.35 7.42
C LYS A 210 14.49 -13.84 7.43
N GLN A 211 14.24 -13.21 6.28
CA GLN A 211 14.45 -11.78 6.08
C GLN A 211 13.20 -11.13 5.50
N LEU A 212 12.92 -9.90 5.92
CA LEU A 212 11.97 -9.02 5.24
C LEU A 212 12.75 -7.97 4.46
N TRP A 213 12.42 -7.84 3.18
CA TRP A 213 12.86 -6.73 2.34
C TRP A 213 11.68 -5.83 2.07
N VAL A 214 11.88 -4.53 2.07
CA VAL A 214 10.81 -3.55 1.89
C VAL A 214 11.09 -2.63 0.72
N GLN A 215 10.01 -2.14 0.12
CA GLN A 215 10.01 -1.00 -0.79
C GLN A 215 9.57 0.23 0.01
N VAL A 216 10.39 1.27 0.00
CA VAL A 216 10.03 2.58 0.53
C VAL A 216 9.72 3.49 -0.64
N GLU A 217 8.51 4.03 -0.66
CA GLU A 217 8.04 4.99 -1.66
C GLU A 217 8.13 6.41 -1.09
N PHE A 218 8.68 7.32 -1.89
CA PHE A 218 8.73 8.74 -1.57
C PHE A 218 7.58 9.49 -2.25
N LYS A 219 7.04 10.51 -1.57
CA LYS A 219 6.01 11.35 -2.17
C LYS A 219 6.56 12.10 -3.40
N PRO A 220 5.73 12.39 -4.41
CA PRO A 220 6.21 12.94 -5.68
C PRO A 220 6.95 14.28 -5.57
N TRP A 221 6.71 15.03 -4.50
CA TRP A 221 7.32 16.34 -4.25
C TRP A 221 8.67 16.27 -3.53
N VAL A 222 9.14 15.08 -3.15
CA VAL A 222 10.48 14.84 -2.62
C VAL A 222 11.47 14.81 -3.79
N LYS A 223 12.16 15.92 -4.05
CA LYS A 223 13.05 16.10 -5.21
C LYS A 223 14.53 16.26 -4.88
N PHE A 224 14.91 16.16 -3.61
CA PHE A 224 16.28 16.42 -3.13
C PHE A 224 17.09 15.14 -2.88
N LEU A 225 16.53 13.97 -3.15
CA LEU A 225 17.22 12.69 -2.97
C LEU A 225 18.12 12.40 -4.18
N GLU A 226 19.37 12.04 -3.90
CA GLU A 226 20.34 11.65 -4.93
C GLU A 226 20.42 10.13 -5.06
N GLY A 227 20.33 9.64 -6.29
CA GLY A 227 20.40 8.21 -6.60
C GLY A 227 19.12 7.44 -6.24
N VAL A 228 17.98 8.14 -6.19
CA VAL A 228 16.65 7.56 -5.99
C VAL A 228 15.78 7.90 -7.20
N ASP A 229 15.44 6.89 -8.00
CA ASP A 229 14.67 7.00 -9.21
C ASP A 229 13.23 6.48 -9.01
N ASP A 230 12.35 6.85 -9.94
CA ASP A 230 11.00 6.28 -10.09
C ASP A 230 11.10 5.04 -10.99
N GLU A 231 11.03 3.85 -10.38
CA GLU A 231 11.32 2.58 -11.07
C GLU A 231 10.26 2.24 -12.09
N ASP A 232 8.99 2.47 -11.76
CA ASP A 232 7.86 2.07 -12.58
C ASP A 232 7.15 3.23 -13.31
N GLY A 233 7.65 4.46 -13.12
CA GLY A 233 7.29 5.63 -13.90
C GLY A 233 5.94 6.22 -13.52
N ASP A 234 5.49 6.00 -12.28
CA ASP A 234 4.20 6.46 -11.78
C ASP A 234 4.25 7.77 -10.97
N GLY A 235 5.45 8.33 -10.84
CA GLY A 235 5.73 9.63 -10.24
C GLY A 235 6.25 9.58 -8.81
N PHE A 236 6.44 8.39 -8.23
CA PHE A 236 6.87 8.19 -6.85
C PHE A 236 8.22 7.46 -6.85
N PRO A 237 9.31 8.15 -6.52
CA PRO A 237 10.61 7.50 -6.42
C PRO A 237 10.62 6.43 -5.34
N GLU A 238 11.40 5.35 -5.55
CA GLU A 238 11.43 4.21 -4.63
C GLU A 238 12.84 3.73 -4.31
N ILE A 239 13.00 3.16 -3.12
CA ILE A 239 14.20 2.39 -2.77
C ILE A 239 13.82 1.06 -2.15
N TYR A 240 14.79 0.16 -2.09
CA TYR A 240 14.65 -1.16 -1.51
C TYR A 240 15.71 -1.37 -0.44
N GLY A 241 15.34 -2.04 0.65
CA GLY A 241 16.26 -2.34 1.73
C GLY A 241 15.79 -3.51 2.58
N ARG A 242 16.75 -4.21 3.19
CA ARG A 242 16.47 -5.25 4.17
C ARG A 242 16.09 -4.60 5.50
N VAL A 243 14.98 -5.03 6.09
CA VAL A 243 14.60 -4.64 7.46
C VAL A 243 15.66 -5.15 8.45
N ARG A 244 15.99 -4.36 9.47
CA ARG A 244 16.95 -4.76 10.51
C ARG A 244 16.60 -6.15 11.10
N PRO A 245 17.57 -7.06 11.29
CA PRO A 245 17.29 -8.44 11.71
C PRO A 245 16.54 -8.54 13.04
N GLU A 246 16.80 -7.62 13.98
CA GLU A 246 16.21 -7.63 15.32
C GLU A 246 14.70 -7.37 15.31
N ALA A 247 14.17 -6.75 14.24
CA ALA A 247 12.75 -6.50 14.08
C ALA A 247 11.98 -7.70 13.49
N VAL A 248 12.70 -8.69 12.91
CA VAL A 248 12.11 -9.84 12.22
C VAL A 248 12.34 -11.10 13.05
N ASN A 249 11.37 -11.47 13.87
CA ASN A 249 11.40 -12.75 14.58
C ASN A 249 10.74 -13.87 13.75
N GLU A 250 11.05 -15.12 14.13
CA GLU A 250 10.55 -16.31 13.44
C GLU A 250 9.01 -16.39 13.44
N ALA A 251 8.36 -16.04 14.56
CA ALA A 251 6.91 -16.15 14.69
C ALA A 251 6.17 -15.18 13.75
N VAL A 252 6.68 -13.94 13.64
CA VAL A 252 6.19 -12.94 12.68
C VAL A 252 6.36 -13.45 11.26
N PHE A 253 7.57 -13.91 10.90
CA PHE A 253 7.83 -14.39 9.55
C PHE A 253 6.91 -15.56 9.16
N GLU A 254 6.77 -16.56 10.05
CA GLU A 254 5.89 -17.70 9.83
C GLU A 254 4.41 -17.30 9.76
N ARG A 255 3.98 -16.30 10.53
CA ARG A 255 2.61 -15.80 10.47
C ARG A 255 2.30 -15.19 9.10
N VAL A 256 3.22 -14.40 8.56
CA VAL A 256 3.07 -13.79 7.23
C VAL A 256 3.19 -14.86 6.14
N ALA A 257 4.21 -15.72 6.20
CA ALA A 257 4.47 -16.78 5.22
C ALA A 257 3.42 -17.91 5.23
N GLY A 258 2.68 -18.06 6.31
CA GLY A 258 1.63 -19.05 6.53
C GLY A 258 0.25 -18.50 6.21
N ASP A 259 -0.60 -18.38 7.24
CA ASP A 259 -2.03 -18.07 7.09
C ASP A 259 -2.29 -16.82 6.25
N TYR A 260 -1.53 -15.75 6.47
CA TYR A 260 -1.78 -14.46 5.83
C TYR A 260 -1.65 -14.51 4.30
N THR A 261 -0.65 -15.26 3.79
CA THR A 261 -0.37 -15.41 2.35
C THR A 261 -0.97 -16.66 1.72
N ARG A 262 -1.32 -17.69 2.52
CA ARG A 262 -1.74 -19.01 1.98
C ARG A 262 -3.21 -19.35 2.19
N LYS A 263 -3.85 -18.87 3.26
CA LYS A 263 -5.25 -19.22 3.54
C LYS A 263 -6.16 -18.48 2.55
N THR A 264 -6.85 -19.21 1.70
CA THR A 264 -7.92 -18.67 0.85
C THR A 264 -9.13 -18.34 1.72
N LEU A 265 -9.74 -17.18 1.47
CA LEU A 265 -10.93 -16.73 2.17
C LEU A 265 -12.20 -17.18 1.44
N GLY A 266 -13.19 -17.63 2.21
CA GLY A 266 -14.54 -17.88 1.71
C GLY A 266 -15.30 -16.57 1.43
N GLU A 267 -16.47 -16.68 0.79
CA GLU A 267 -17.27 -15.49 0.41
C GLU A 267 -17.65 -14.62 1.63
N ASN A 268 -18.02 -15.25 2.75
CA ASN A 268 -18.36 -14.55 3.99
C ASN A 268 -17.16 -13.78 4.57
N GLU A 269 -15.98 -14.41 4.61
CA GLU A 269 -14.73 -13.80 5.08
C GLU A 269 -14.32 -12.60 4.20
N ILE A 270 -14.52 -12.69 2.88
CA ILE A 270 -14.26 -11.59 1.93
C ILE A 270 -15.20 -10.40 2.19
N ARG A 271 -16.48 -10.67 2.44
CA ARG A 271 -17.47 -9.62 2.75
C ARG A 271 -17.18 -8.94 4.09
N GLU A 272 -16.81 -9.73 5.10
CA GLU A 272 -16.40 -9.22 6.40
C GLU A 272 -15.13 -8.37 6.29
N TRP A 273 -14.12 -8.86 5.56
CA TRP A 273 -12.90 -8.13 5.24
C TRP A 273 -13.21 -6.76 4.63
N ALA A 274 -14.06 -6.71 3.59
CA ALA A 274 -14.39 -5.47 2.91
C ALA A 274 -15.17 -4.49 3.80
N PHE A 275 -16.00 -5.00 4.71
CA PHE A 275 -16.72 -4.18 5.67
C PHE A 275 -15.79 -3.58 6.72
N ILE A 276 -14.87 -4.38 7.26
CA ILE A 276 -13.86 -3.91 8.22
C ILE A 276 -13.00 -2.82 7.56
N LEU A 277 -12.52 -3.08 6.33
CA LEU A 277 -11.69 -2.13 5.59
C LEU A 277 -12.42 -0.80 5.34
N GLY A 278 -13.65 -0.86 4.82
CA GLY A 278 -14.44 0.35 4.56
C GLY A 278 -14.79 1.12 5.84
N SER A 279 -14.99 0.42 6.96
CA SER A 279 -15.21 1.07 8.27
C SER A 279 -13.94 1.72 8.80
N TYR A 280 -12.79 1.07 8.63
CA TYR A 280 -11.49 1.59 9.04
C TYR A 280 -11.14 2.88 8.29
N TRP A 281 -11.34 2.88 6.97
CA TRP A 281 -11.08 4.02 6.10
C TRP A 281 -12.08 5.18 6.25
N TYR A 282 -13.23 4.97 6.90
CA TYR A 282 -14.32 5.94 6.93
C TYR A 282 -13.88 7.29 7.51
N HIS A 283 -13.11 7.27 8.59
CA HIS A 283 -12.67 8.50 9.26
C HIS A 283 -11.70 9.34 8.42
N SER A 284 -10.90 8.71 7.56
CA SER A 284 -9.88 9.38 6.76
C SER A 284 -10.39 9.76 5.37
N TYR A 285 -11.27 8.93 4.80
CA TYR A 285 -11.59 8.98 3.37
C TYR A 285 -13.09 8.97 3.07
N ASP A 286 -13.95 9.08 4.09
CA ASP A 286 -15.42 9.08 3.96
C ASP A 286 -15.94 7.88 3.16
N THR A 287 -15.44 6.69 3.51
CA THR A 287 -15.70 5.45 2.77
C THR A 287 -16.99 4.74 3.15
N TYR A 288 -17.66 4.22 2.13
CA TYR A 288 -18.84 3.38 2.24
C TYR A 288 -18.61 2.10 1.44
N THR A 289 -18.67 0.95 2.11
CA THR A 289 -18.73 -0.34 1.43
C THR A 289 -20.14 -0.51 0.88
N LEU A 290 -20.28 -0.48 -0.44
CA LEU A 290 -21.54 -0.81 -1.08
C LEU A 290 -21.69 -2.33 -0.98
N ARG A 291 -22.77 -2.83 -0.37
CA ARG A 291 -22.98 -4.26 -0.18
C ARG A 291 -23.96 -4.82 -1.22
N PRO A 292 -23.69 -5.98 -1.83
CA PRO A 292 -24.73 -6.85 -2.34
C PRO A 292 -25.59 -7.29 -1.15
N VAL A 293 -26.86 -6.93 -1.10
CA VAL A 293 -27.79 -7.50 -0.12
C VAL A 293 -28.89 -8.20 -0.87
N ASP A 294 -29.27 -9.38 -0.39
CA ASP A 294 -30.48 -10.09 -0.79
C ASP A 294 -31.69 -9.14 -0.78
N PRO A 295 -32.38 -8.94 -1.91
CA PRO A 295 -33.52 -8.04 -2.03
C PRO A 295 -34.61 -8.25 -0.97
N GLU A 296 -34.79 -9.47 -0.47
CA GLU A 296 -35.79 -9.79 0.55
C GLU A 296 -35.40 -9.26 1.94
N LYS A 297 -34.11 -9.21 2.26
CA LYS A 297 -33.59 -8.69 3.54
C LYS A 297 -33.53 -7.15 3.59
N LEU A 298 -33.78 -6.49 2.45
CA LEU A 298 -33.72 -5.03 2.30
C LEU A 298 -34.86 -4.26 2.97
N LYS A 299 -36.03 -4.89 3.12
CA LYS A 299 -37.20 -4.19 3.67
C LYS A 299 -37.04 -3.78 5.14
N GLU A 300 -36.06 -4.35 5.85
CA GLU A 300 -35.88 -4.14 7.29
C GLU A 300 -34.70 -3.24 7.67
N ALA A 301 -33.68 -3.04 6.80
CA ALA A 301 -32.36 -2.55 7.25
C ALA A 301 -31.93 -1.14 6.80
N GLY A 302 -32.62 -0.49 5.87
CA GLY A 302 -32.38 0.93 5.52
C GLY A 302 -30.94 1.32 5.12
N THR A 303 -30.14 0.38 4.61
CA THR A 303 -28.72 0.58 4.26
C THR A 303 -28.49 0.66 2.75
N VAL A 304 -27.53 1.48 2.30
CA VAL A 304 -27.23 1.76 0.88
C VAL A 304 -26.53 0.56 0.21
N LEU A 305 -26.97 0.22 -1.00
CA LEU A 305 -26.76 -1.07 -1.67
C LEU A 305 -25.88 -0.97 -2.91
N ILE A 306 -25.10 -2.02 -3.19
CA ILE A 306 -24.91 -2.46 -4.57
C ILE A 306 -26.22 -3.17 -4.92
N ASP A 307 -27.17 -2.47 -5.53
CA ASP A 307 -28.23 -3.14 -6.28
C ASP A 307 -27.61 -3.83 -7.52
N ASP A 308 -28.32 -4.74 -8.18
CA ASP A 308 -27.96 -5.33 -9.47
C ASP A 308 -27.74 -4.26 -10.57
N SER A 309 -27.99 -2.98 -10.26
CA SER A 309 -27.80 -1.81 -11.10
C SER A 309 -26.43 -1.13 -10.99
N TRP A 310 -25.46 -1.65 -10.23
CA TRP A 310 -24.11 -1.03 -10.21
C TRP A 310 -23.32 -1.35 -11.48
N PRO A 311 -22.66 -0.36 -12.12
CA PRO A 311 -22.55 1.05 -11.72
C PRO A 311 -23.86 1.80 -11.94
N ASP A 312 -24.29 2.52 -10.90
CA ASP A 312 -25.50 3.35 -10.96
C ASP A 312 -25.27 4.59 -11.84
N GLU A 313 -26.35 5.33 -12.12
CA GLU A 313 -26.28 6.54 -12.94
C GLU A 313 -25.29 7.58 -12.39
N GLU A 314 -25.12 7.61 -11.06
CA GLU A 314 -24.20 8.53 -10.39
C GLU A 314 -22.73 8.14 -10.64
N ALA A 315 -22.37 6.87 -10.43
CA ALA A 315 -21.04 6.34 -10.72
C ALA A 315 -20.69 6.47 -12.22
N LEU A 316 -21.66 6.22 -13.11
CA LEU A 316 -21.48 6.42 -14.55
C LEU A 316 -21.27 7.90 -14.90
N ALA A 317 -21.99 8.82 -14.26
CA ALA A 317 -21.79 10.25 -14.49
C ALA A 317 -20.40 10.74 -14.01
N GLU A 318 -19.90 10.21 -12.90
CA GLU A 318 -18.64 10.66 -12.29
C GLU A 318 -17.39 9.99 -12.87
N ALA A 319 -17.52 8.72 -13.30
CA ALA A 319 -16.39 7.88 -13.66
C ALA A 319 -16.64 6.97 -14.88
N GLY A 320 -17.71 7.20 -15.66
CA GLY A 320 -18.16 6.29 -16.71
C GLY A 320 -17.11 5.90 -17.77
N ARG A 321 -16.12 6.76 -18.05
CA ARG A 321 -15.01 6.40 -18.97
C ARG A 321 -14.08 5.34 -18.38
N GLU A 322 -13.78 5.40 -17.09
CA GLU A 322 -12.91 4.44 -16.41
C GLU A 322 -13.65 3.13 -16.09
N LEU A 323 -14.98 3.23 -15.94
CA LEU A 323 -15.87 2.07 -15.79
C LEU A 323 -16.20 1.37 -17.13
N ALA A 324 -15.81 1.93 -18.27
CA ALA A 324 -16.11 1.33 -19.57
C ALA A 324 -15.38 -0.01 -19.82
N ASP A 325 -14.26 -0.23 -19.13
CA ASP A 325 -13.49 -1.48 -19.18
C ASP A 325 -14.00 -2.54 -18.18
N MET A 326 -15.08 -2.23 -17.45
CA MET A 326 -15.63 -3.10 -16.44
C MET A 326 -16.25 -4.35 -17.07
N PRO A 327 -15.98 -5.55 -16.52
CA PRO A 327 -16.67 -6.76 -16.89
C PRO A 327 -18.19 -6.69 -16.72
N ASP A 328 -18.94 -7.42 -17.57
CA ASP A 328 -20.41 -7.49 -17.51
C ASP A 328 -20.95 -8.21 -16.24
N ASN A 329 -20.09 -8.89 -15.48
CA ASN A 329 -20.48 -9.51 -14.22
C ASN A 329 -20.43 -8.49 -13.06
N ARG A 330 -21.14 -8.85 -11.99
CA ARG A 330 -21.17 -8.06 -10.77
C ARG A 330 -19.81 -8.10 -10.06
N PRO A 331 -19.27 -6.95 -9.60
CA PRO A 331 -18.11 -6.96 -8.71
C PRO A 331 -18.46 -7.60 -7.36
N SER A 332 -17.49 -8.25 -6.74
CA SER A 332 -17.66 -8.83 -5.40
C SER A 332 -17.69 -7.73 -4.33
N ILE A 333 -16.90 -6.68 -4.52
CA ILE A 333 -16.72 -5.58 -3.57
C ILE A 333 -16.67 -4.26 -4.33
N VAL A 334 -17.39 -3.25 -3.82
CA VAL A 334 -17.21 -1.85 -4.21
C VAL A 334 -17.09 -1.01 -2.95
N ILE A 335 -15.97 -0.29 -2.81
CA ILE A 335 -15.75 0.69 -1.74
C ILE A 335 -15.70 2.06 -2.41
N ARG A 336 -16.60 2.95 -1.99
CA ARG A 336 -16.65 4.34 -2.45
C ARG A 336 -16.14 5.25 -1.35
N GLY A 337 -15.13 6.06 -1.61
CA GLY A 337 -14.67 7.14 -0.72
C GLY A 337 -14.87 8.52 -1.34
N ALA A 338 -14.72 9.56 -0.52
CA ALA A 338 -14.71 10.96 -0.95
C ALA A 338 -13.60 11.79 -0.25
N PRO A 339 -12.33 11.33 -0.23
CA PRO A 339 -11.28 11.91 0.60
C PRO A 339 -11.01 13.40 0.30
N PHE A 340 -11.27 13.84 -0.94
CA PHE A 340 -11.07 15.23 -1.38
C PHE A 340 -12.34 15.85 -1.99
N ARG A 341 -13.53 15.43 -1.50
CA ARG A 341 -14.85 15.82 -2.03
C ARG A 341 -15.17 15.34 -3.44
N GLU A 342 -14.27 14.57 -4.04
CA GLU A 342 -14.52 13.83 -5.27
C GLU A 342 -14.70 12.37 -4.92
N LYS A 343 -15.69 11.71 -5.54
CA LYS A 343 -15.91 10.30 -5.27
C LYS A 343 -14.90 9.46 -6.03
N ILE A 344 -14.35 8.51 -5.30
CA ILE A 344 -13.35 7.57 -5.77
C ILE A 344 -13.82 6.16 -5.44
N TYR A 345 -13.59 5.22 -6.34
CA TYR A 345 -14.09 3.86 -6.25
C TYR A 345 -12.96 2.83 -6.30
N LEU A 346 -12.95 1.92 -5.33
CA LEU A 346 -12.22 0.66 -5.40
C LEU A 346 -13.23 -0.44 -5.77
N VAL A 347 -12.96 -1.15 -6.85
CA VAL A 347 -13.85 -2.18 -7.41
C VAL A 347 -13.06 -3.48 -7.51
N LEU A 348 -13.48 -4.51 -6.79
CA LEU A 348 -12.79 -5.81 -6.78
C LEU A 348 -13.69 -6.92 -7.31
N TYR A 349 -13.15 -7.64 -8.29
CA TYR A 349 -13.67 -8.90 -8.78
C TYR A 349 -12.89 -10.04 -8.13
N VAL A 350 -13.55 -10.83 -7.29
CA VAL A 350 -12.88 -11.89 -6.53
C VAL A 350 -13.29 -13.26 -7.08
N GLU A 351 -12.29 -14.07 -7.45
CA GLU A 351 -12.47 -15.41 -8.01
C GLU A 351 -11.80 -16.48 -7.14
N GLY A 352 -12.40 -17.66 -7.09
CA GLY A 352 -11.88 -18.80 -6.32
C GLY A 352 -12.16 -18.70 -4.81
N ALA A 353 -13.17 -17.92 -4.43
CA ALA A 353 -13.77 -18.05 -3.11
C ALA A 353 -14.51 -19.40 -3.05
N GLU A 354 -14.25 -20.20 -2.02
CA GLU A 354 -15.02 -21.42 -1.79
C GLU A 354 -16.43 -21.04 -1.31
N GLU A 355 -17.46 -21.65 -1.91
CA GLU A 355 -18.82 -21.60 -1.36
C GLU A 355 -18.85 -22.50 -0.11
N GLU A 356 -19.17 -21.92 1.05
CA GLU A 356 -19.33 -22.67 2.32
C GLU A 356 -20.60 -23.52 2.34
#